data_AF-A0A1S6WW51-F1
#
_entry.id   AF-A0A1S6WW51-F1
#
_cell.length_a   1.000
_cell.length_b   1.000
_cell.length_c   1.000
_cell.angle_alpha   90.00
_cell.angle_beta   90.00
_cell.angle_gamma   90.00
#
_symmetry.space_group_name_H-M   'P 1'
#
loop_
_entity.id
_entity.type
_entity.pdbx_description
1 polymer ?
#
loop_
_entity_poly.entity_id
_entity_poly.type
_entity_poly.pdbx_seq_one_letter_code
_entity_poly.pdbx_strand_id
1 'polypeptide(L)'
;MIQMPTTLLAQIDSSVGGKTGINSPYGKNLIGTFYQPQCVIADTDVLNTLPLREFRAGYAEMVKYGLINQPHFLNGLKKTGKKSFPRVQYK
;
A
#
# COMPACT_ATOMS: atom_id res chain seq x y z
N MET A 1 17.06 -6.71 -9.93
CA MET A 1 15.81 -7.30 -9.39
C MET A 1 14.61 -6.56 -9.97
N ILE A 2 13.59 -7.28 -10.44
CA ILE A 2 12.30 -6.70 -10.86
C ILE A 2 11.28 -7.04 -9.78
N GLN A 3 10.48 -6.06 -9.33
CA GLN A 3 9.42 -6.27 -8.34
C GLN A 3 8.04 -6.33 -9.01
N MET A 4 7.22 -7.29 -8.58
CA MET A 4 5.82 -7.45 -9.02
C MET A 4 4.90 -7.48 -7.78
N PRO A 5 4.70 -6.34 -7.10
CA PRO A 5 3.87 -6.28 -5.90
C PRO A 5 2.40 -6.60 -6.21
N THR A 6 1.83 -7.56 -5.48
CA THR A 6 0.44 -8.04 -5.67
C THR A 6 -0.54 -7.56 -4.61
N THR A 7 -0.06 -6.84 -3.59
CA THR A 7 -0.92 -6.19 -2.59
C THR A 7 -0.92 -4.69 -2.78
N LEU A 8 -2.04 -4.04 -2.47
CA LEU A 8 -2.15 -2.58 -2.58
C LEU A 8 -1.08 -1.87 -1.74
N LEU A 9 -0.80 -2.36 -0.52
CA LEU A 9 0.23 -1.81 0.35
C LEU A 9 1.63 -1.88 -0.28
N ALA A 10 1.98 -3.02 -0.86
CA ALA A 10 3.29 -3.19 -1.50
C ALA A 10 3.42 -2.33 -2.76
N GLN A 11 2.33 -2.15 -3.52
CA GLN A 11 2.31 -1.31 -4.72
C GLN A 11 2.54 0.18 -4.43
N ILE A 12 2.10 0.67 -3.27
CA ILE A 12 2.16 2.12 -2.96
C ILE A 12 3.26 2.51 -1.97
N ASP A 13 3.80 1.57 -1.20
CA ASP A 13 4.78 1.86 -0.15
C ASP A 13 6.05 1.00 -0.29
N SER A 14 5.94 -0.33 -0.14
CA SER A 14 7.13 -1.20 -0.02
C SER A 14 7.96 -1.31 -1.30
N SER A 15 7.37 -1.05 -2.46
CA SER A 15 8.09 -1.05 -3.74
C SER A 15 8.79 0.28 -4.05
N VAL A 16 8.58 1.31 -3.23
CA VAL A 16 9.13 2.65 -3.41
C VAL A 16 10.26 2.90 -2.41
N GLY A 17 11.39 3.42 -2.88
CA GLY A 17 12.49 3.89 -2.02
C GLY A 17 13.58 2.86 -1.70
N GLY A 18 13.49 1.63 -2.22
CA GLY A 18 14.59 0.65 -2.19
C GLY A 18 14.95 0.08 -0.82
N LYS A 19 14.11 0.28 0.20
CA LYS A 19 14.32 -0.30 1.53
C LYS A 19 14.04 -1.80 1.50
N THR A 20 15.03 -2.61 1.89
CA THR A 20 14.87 -4.05 2.12
C THR A 20 15.21 -4.36 3.56
N GLY A 21 14.51 -5.31 4.18
CA GLY A 21 14.82 -5.70 5.55
C GLY A 21 14.16 -7.00 5.97
N ILE A 22 14.74 -7.64 6.99
CA ILE A 22 14.23 -8.86 7.61
C ILE A 22 14.01 -8.65 9.11
N ASN A 23 13.18 -9.51 9.69
CA ASN A 23 12.97 -9.55 11.13
C ASN A 23 14.06 -10.39 11.79
N SER A 24 14.39 -10.04 13.04
CA SER A 24 15.24 -10.82 13.92
C SER A 24 14.54 -11.01 15.28
N PRO A 25 15.01 -11.92 16.15
CA PRO A 25 14.50 -12.03 17.52
C PRO A 25 14.57 -10.71 18.30
N TYR A 26 15.47 -9.80 17.92
CA TYR A 26 15.69 -8.52 18.58
C TYR A 26 14.82 -7.38 18.03
N GLY A 27 14.07 -7.61 16.95
CA GLY A 27 13.15 -6.60 16.41
C GLY A 27 12.81 -6.73 14.93
N LYS A 28 11.82 -5.94 14.51
CA LYS A 28 11.28 -5.89 13.15
C LYS A 28 12.16 -5.01 12.26
N ASN A 29 12.51 -5.48 11.06
CA ASN A 29 13.25 -4.73 10.04
C ASN A 29 14.58 -4.10 10.49
N LEU A 30 15.27 -4.69 11.46
CA LEU A 30 16.55 -4.14 11.99
C LEU A 30 17.76 -4.46 11.10
N ILE A 31 17.67 -5.50 10.26
CA ILE A 31 18.74 -5.94 9.36
C ILE A 31 18.25 -5.72 7.94
N GLY A 32 18.98 -4.96 7.14
CA GLY A 32 18.52 -4.55 5.82
C GLY A 32 19.54 -3.76 4.99
N THR A 33 19.16 -3.43 3.77
CA THR A 33 19.96 -2.63 2.83
C THR A 33 19.09 -1.66 2.05
N PHE A 34 19.70 -0.66 1.45
CA PHE A 34 19.06 0.17 0.42
C PHE A 34 19.48 -0.34 -0.95
N TYR A 35 18.59 -1.04 -1.64
CA TYR A 35 18.84 -1.60 -2.96
C TYR A 35 17.67 -1.30 -3.89
N GLN A 36 17.93 -0.56 -4.98
CA GLN A 36 16.90 -0.14 -5.91
C GLN A 36 16.54 -1.28 -6.88
N PRO A 37 15.25 -1.58 -7.07
CA PRO A 37 14.84 -2.48 -8.14
C PRO A 37 15.12 -1.84 -9.51
N GLN A 38 15.37 -2.67 -10.51
CA GLN A 38 15.51 -2.21 -11.90
C GLN A 38 14.16 -1.76 -12.48
N CYS A 39 13.07 -2.35 -12.00
CA CYS A 39 11.71 -2.06 -12.42
C CYS A 39 10.72 -2.52 -11.34
N VAL A 40 9.59 -1.81 -11.24
CA VAL A 40 8.41 -2.19 -10.46
C VAL A 40 7.23 -2.28 -11.42
N ILE A 41 6.56 -3.44 -11.46
CA ILE A 41 5.35 -3.67 -12.26
C ILE A 41 4.17 -3.77 -11.30
N ALA A 42 3.39 -2.71 -11.21
CA ALA A 42 2.19 -2.64 -10.37
C ALA A 42 0.94 -2.89 -11.23
N ASP A 43 0.61 -4.16 -11.45
CA ASP A 43 -0.64 -4.56 -12.12
C ASP A 43 -1.82 -4.39 -11.16
N THR A 44 -2.85 -3.66 -11.57
CA THR A 44 -4.04 -3.45 -10.74
C THR A 44 -5.02 -4.62 -10.79
N ASP A 45 -4.96 -5.47 -11.81
CA ASP A 45 -5.93 -6.55 -12.01
C ASP A 45 -5.79 -7.63 -10.94
N VAL A 46 -4.58 -7.84 -10.42
CA VAL A 46 -4.33 -8.78 -9.32
C VAL A 46 -5.04 -8.37 -8.02
N LEU A 47 -5.32 -7.07 -7.85
CA LEU A 47 -6.03 -6.56 -6.67
C LEU A 47 -7.49 -7.03 -6.61
N ASN A 48 -8.09 -7.43 -7.74
CA ASN A 48 -9.45 -7.97 -7.79
C ASN A 48 -9.60 -9.27 -6.99
N THR A 49 -8.49 -9.99 -6.78
CA THR A 49 -8.44 -11.23 -5.98
C THR A 49 -7.95 -11.03 -4.54
N LEU A 50 -7.56 -9.80 -4.19
CA LEU A 50 -6.98 -9.51 -2.89
C LEU A 50 -8.05 -9.55 -1.78
N PRO A 51 -7.81 -10.23 -0.64
CA PRO A 51 -8.75 -10.21 0.47
C PRO A 51 -9.08 -8.79 0.92
N LEU A 52 -10.36 -8.51 1.20
CA LEU A 52 -10.84 -7.18 1.53
C LEU A 52 -10.09 -6.53 2.71
N ARG A 53 -9.64 -7.34 3.69
CA ARG A 53 -8.84 -6.86 4.82
C ARG A 53 -7.49 -6.30 4.38
N GLU A 54 -6.78 -7.00 3.50
CA GLU A 54 -5.49 -6.58 2.96
C GLU A 54 -5.64 -5.35 2.05
N PHE A 55 -6.70 -5.32 1.25
CA PHE A 55 -7.03 -4.15 0.45
C PHE A 55 -7.28 -2.91 1.33
N ARG A 56 -8.04 -3.05 2.43
CA ARG A 56 -8.26 -1.98 3.40
C ARG A 56 -6.99 -1.51 4.09
N ALA A 57 -6.05 -2.43 4.39
CA ALA A 57 -4.77 -2.08 4.97
C ALA A 57 -3.94 -1.19 4.03
N GLY A 58 -3.87 -1.53 2.74
CA GLY A 58 -3.24 -0.66 1.73
C GLY A 58 -3.98 0.67 1.53
N TYR A 59 -5.31 0.64 1.56
CA TYR A 59 -6.12 1.86 1.41
C TYR A 59 -5.90 2.85 2.56
N ALA A 60 -5.71 2.36 3.80
CA ALA A 60 -5.37 3.20 4.94
C ALA A 60 -4.07 3.97 4.72
N GLU A 61 -3.08 3.34 4.07
CA GLU A 61 -1.84 4.00 3.69
C GLU A 61 -2.02 5.07 2.59
N MET A 62 -2.90 4.83 1.62
CA MET A 62 -3.30 5.89 0.66
C MET A 62 -3.91 7.10 1.39
N VAL A 63 -4.77 6.87 2.38
CA VAL A 63 -5.36 7.94 3.19
C VAL A 63 -4.29 8.69 3.98
N LYS A 64 -3.29 7.99 4.51
CA LYS A 64 -2.13 8.59 5.20
C LYS A 64 -1.42 9.61 4.31
N TYR A 65 -1.10 9.25 3.05
CA TYR A 65 -0.50 10.21 2.11
C TYR A 65 -1.38 11.44 1.86
N GLY A 66 -2.69 11.22 1.72
CA GLY A 66 -3.69 12.30 1.59
C GLY A 66 -3.66 13.27 2.78
N LEU A 67 -3.58 12.76 4.00
CA LEU A 67 -3.57 13.54 5.23
C LEU A 67 -2.25 14.28 5.48
N ILE A 68 -1.11 13.71 5.07
CA ILE A 68 0.20 14.31 5.31
C ILE A 68 0.39 15.58 4.48
N ASN A 69 0.13 15.53 3.17
CA ASN A 69 0.41 16.69 2.30
C ASN A 69 -0.36 16.71 0.97
N GLN A 70 -1.50 16.02 0.85
CA GLN A 70 -2.21 15.90 -0.43
C GLN A 70 -3.74 16.07 -0.26
N PRO A 71 -4.23 17.28 0.09
CA PRO A 71 -5.64 17.51 0.40
C PRO A 71 -6.58 17.25 -0.80
N HIS A 72 -6.14 17.56 -2.03
CA HIS A 72 -6.92 17.26 -3.24
C HIS A 72 -7.07 15.75 -3.46
N PHE A 73 -5.99 14.99 -3.25
CA PHE A 73 -6.01 13.53 -3.33
C PHE A 73 -6.93 12.93 -2.26
N LEU A 74 -6.83 13.41 -1.01
CA LEU A 74 -7.70 12.99 0.08
C LEU A 74 -9.19 13.23 -0.25
N ASN A 75 -9.52 14.37 -0.86
CA ASN A 75 -10.88 14.65 -1.31
C ASN A 75 -11.33 13.71 -2.44
N GLY A 76 -10.42 13.35 -3.35
CA GLY A 76 -10.65 12.29 -4.34
C GLY A 76 -10.98 10.95 -3.69
N LEU A 77 -10.16 10.51 -2.73
CA LEU A 77 -10.37 9.27 -1.98
C LEU A 77 -11.71 9.24 -1.24
N LYS A 78 -12.17 10.36 -0.68
CA LYS A 78 -13.50 10.44 -0.03
C LYS A 78 -14.65 10.25 -1.01
N LYS A 79 -14.49 10.69 -2.27
CA LYS A 79 -15.50 10.50 -3.32
C LYS A 79 -15.50 9.05 -3.82
N THR A 80 -14.32 8.50 -4.11
CA THR A 80 -14.16 7.14 -4.64
C THR A 80 -14.48 6.06 -3.62
N GLY A 81 -14.08 6.25 -2.35
CA GLY A 81 -14.33 5.28 -1.27
C GLY A 81 -15.81 4.98 -1.03
N LYS A 82 -16.71 5.94 -1.29
CA LYS A 82 -18.18 5.72 -1.24
C LYS A 82 -18.69 4.76 -2.31
N LYS A 83 -17.95 4.61 -3.42
CA LYS A 83 -18.22 3.68 -4.52
C LYS A 83 -17.52 2.34 -4.32
N SER A 84 -16.28 2.36 -3.83
CA SER A 84 -15.43 1.17 -3.69
C SER A 84 -15.71 0.33 -2.45
N PHE A 85 -16.35 0.89 -1.42
CA PHE A 85 -16.77 0.16 -0.23
C PHE A 85 -18.26 0.40 0.01
N PRO A 86 -19.14 -0.61 -0.12
CA PRO A 86 -20.52 -0.47 0.34
C PRO A 86 -20.48 -0.12 1.83
N ARG A 87 -21.29 0.87 2.25
CA ARG A 87 -21.35 1.42 3.62
C ARG A 87 -21.13 0.30 4.63
N VAL A 88 -19.95 0.30 5.26
CA VAL A 88 -19.79 -0.40 6.53
C VAL A 88 -20.72 0.32 7.48
N GLN A 89 -21.90 -0.26 7.72
CA GLN A 89 -22.76 0.15 8.81
C GLN A 89 -21.96 -0.07 10.08
N TYR A 90 -21.33 0.99 10.57
CA TYR A 90 -20.98 1.07 11.97
C TYR A 90 -22.31 1.05 12.72
N LYS A 91 -22.62 -0.10 13.34
CA LYS A 91 -23.50 -0.14 14.50
C LYS A 91 -22.71 0.34 15.70
#